data_AF-T5AJC6-F1
#
_entry.id   AF-T5AJC6-F1
#
_cell.length_a   1.000
_cell.length_b   1.000
_cell.length_c   1.000
_cell.angle_alpha   90.00
_cell.angle_beta   90.00
_cell.angle_gamma   90.00
#
_symmetry.space_group_name_H-M   'P 1'
#
loop_
_entity.id
_entity.type
_entity.pdbx_description
1 polymer ?
#
loop_
_entity_poly.entity_id
_entity_poly.type
_entity_poly.pdbx_seq_one_letter_code
_entity_poly.pdbx_strand_id
1 'polypeptide(L)'
;MGAALDADFTNNVVEAMGPNTSPRLREVMAALIRHVHDFAREVELTTDEWMAGVRLINWAGQMSTDKRNEGQLLCDVIGLES
;
A
#
# COMPACT_ATOMS: atom_id res chain seq x y z
N MET A 1 -0.82 -17.19 7.54
CA MET A 1 -0.06 -15.93 7.71
C MET A 1 -0.53 -15.22 8.98
N GLY A 2 -0.54 -15.89 10.13
CA GLY A 2 -1.27 -15.43 11.33
C GLY A 2 -0.44 -14.70 12.38
N ALA A 3 0.85 -14.46 12.13
CA ALA A 3 1.77 -13.84 13.09
C ALA A 3 2.64 -12.72 12.50
N ALA A 4 2.39 -12.30 11.25
CA ALA A 4 3.35 -11.50 10.47
C ALA A 4 3.09 -9.98 10.44
N LEU A 5 2.02 -9.51 11.06
CA LEU A 5 1.64 -8.09 11.09
C LEU A 5 1.23 -7.70 12.51
N ASP A 6 2.02 -8.01 13.53
CA ASP A 6 1.77 -7.41 14.84
C ASP A 6 2.10 -5.89 14.84
N ALA A 7 1.76 -5.21 15.93
CA ALA A 7 2.02 -3.78 16.06
C ALA A 7 3.53 -3.48 15.97
N ASP A 8 4.36 -4.38 16.48
CA ASP A 8 5.82 -4.25 16.48
C ASP A 8 6.38 -4.33 15.06
N PHE A 9 5.90 -5.25 14.23
CA PHE A 9 6.26 -5.30 12.81
C PHE A 9 5.88 -4.01 12.08
N THR A 10 4.68 -3.49 12.32
CA THR A 10 4.20 -2.26 11.67
C THR A 10 5.08 -1.07 12.02
N ASN A 11 5.46 -0.94 13.29
CA ASN A 11 6.36 0.12 13.75
C ASN A 11 7.76 -0.02 13.14
N ASN A 12 8.31 -1.23 13.08
CA ASN A 12 9.61 -1.49 12.45
C ASN A 12 9.63 -1.06 10.97
N VAL A 13 8.54 -1.30 10.22
CA VAL A 13 8.42 -0.86 8.81
C VAL A 13 8.35 0.67 8.70
N VAL A 14 7.63 1.34 9.61
CA VAL A 14 7.58 2.81 9.65
C VAL A 14 8.95 3.41 10.02
N GLU A 15 9.68 2.79 10.94
CA GLU A 15 11.00 3.24 11.40
C GLU A 15 12.11 3.00 10.36
N ALA A 16 11.92 2.06 9.43
CA ALA A 16 12.83 1.82 8.32
C ALA A 16 12.99 3.02 7.37
N MET A 17 12.11 4.02 7.46
CA MET A 17 12.27 5.29 6.74
C MET A 17 13.52 6.05 7.21
N GLY A 18 14.52 6.13 6.32
CA GLY A 18 15.83 6.72 6.60
C GLY A 18 15.82 8.20 7.03
N PRO A 19 16.93 8.71 7.59
CA PRO A 19 17.00 10.04 8.20
C PRO A 19 16.76 11.20 7.22
N ASN A 20 16.93 10.98 5.91
CA ASN A 20 16.76 12.00 4.88
C ASN A 20 15.31 12.13 4.36
N THR A 21 14.36 11.31 4.85
CA THR A 21 12.95 11.42 4.47
C THR A 21 12.37 12.73 5.01
N SER A 22 11.76 13.53 4.13
CA SER A 22 11.15 14.81 4.54
C SER A 22 10.06 14.59 5.59
N PRO A 23 9.82 15.56 6.51
CA PRO A 23 8.83 15.40 7.57
C PRO A 23 7.43 15.08 7.05
N ARG A 24 6.99 15.76 5.98
CA ARG A 24 5.69 15.53 5.37
C ARG A 24 5.58 14.15 4.71
N LEU A 25 6.62 13.71 4.00
CA LEU A 25 6.60 12.39 3.37
C LEU A 25 6.57 11.29 4.44
N ARG A 26 7.33 11.46 5.53
CA ARG A 26 7.32 10.52 6.66
C ARG A 26 5.93 10.41 7.28
N GLU A 27 5.25 11.52 7.51
CA GLU A 27 3.89 11.55 8.06
C GLU A 27 2.91 10.77 7.17
N VAL A 28 2.90 11.11 5.87
CA VAL A 28 1.98 10.49 4.89
C VAL A 28 2.25 8.99 4.73
N MET A 29 3.52 8.60 4.55
CA MET A 29 3.88 7.20 4.38
C MET A 29 3.63 6.37 5.65
N ALA A 30 3.89 6.94 6.84
CA ALA A 30 3.60 6.26 8.09
C ALA A 30 2.09 6.01 8.26
N ALA A 31 1.23 6.97 7.90
CA ALA A 31 -0.22 6.78 7.93
C ALA A 31 -0.67 5.69 6.94
N LEU A 32 -0.17 5.74 5.70
CA LEU A 32 -0.48 4.74 4.67
C LEU A 32 -0.10 3.32 5.13
N ILE A 33 1.14 3.13 5.60
CA ILE A 33 1.63 1.81 6.04
C ILE A 33 0.77 1.25 7.16
N ARG A 34 0.43 2.07 8.17
CA ARG A 34 -0.42 1.65 9.28
C ARG A 34 -1.79 1.19 8.80
N HIS A 35 -2.47 1.99 7.98
CA HIS A 35 -3.79 1.64 7.47
C HIS A 35 -3.79 0.40 6.56
N VAL A 36 -2.76 0.21 5.74
CA VAL A 36 -2.62 -1.00 4.92
C VAL A 36 -2.41 -2.24 5.80
N HIS A 37 -1.59 -2.14 6.85
CA HIS A 37 -1.39 -3.24 7.79
C HIS A 37 -2.65 -3.53 8.62
N ASP A 38 -3.39 -2.49 9.02
CA ASP A 38 -4.68 -2.64 9.71
C ASP A 38 -5.70 -3.35 8.80
N PHE A 39 -5.82 -2.93 7.53
CA PHE A 39 -6.66 -3.60 6.55
C PHE A 39 -6.30 -5.09 6.39
N ALA A 40 -5.01 -5.40 6.25
CA ALA A 40 -4.57 -6.78 6.09
C ALA A 40 -4.85 -7.64 7.33
N ARG A 41 -4.78 -7.07 8.54
CA ARG A 41 -5.20 -7.74 9.78
C ARG A 41 -6.71 -7.93 9.85
N GLU A 42 -7.47 -6.89 9.53
CA GLU A 42 -8.94 -6.85 9.61
C GLU A 42 -9.57 -7.97 8.77
N VAL A 43 -9.06 -8.18 7.56
CA VAL A 43 -9.61 -9.18 6.63
C VAL A 43 -8.90 -10.53 6.71
N GLU A 44 -7.96 -10.71 7.65
CA GLU A 44 -7.08 -11.88 7.73
C GLU A 44 -6.45 -12.25 6.37
N LEU A 45 -5.93 -11.23 5.67
CA LEU A 45 -5.55 -11.31 4.27
C LEU A 45 -4.66 -12.51 3.98
N THR A 46 -5.06 -13.34 3.02
CA THR A 46 -4.29 -14.52 2.62
C THR A 46 -3.20 -14.16 1.60
N THR A 47 -2.21 -15.03 1.45
CA THR A 47 -1.15 -14.87 0.45
C THR A 47 -1.72 -14.82 -0.97
N ASP A 48 -2.75 -15.61 -1.27
CA ASP A 48 -3.33 -15.67 -2.62
C ASP A 48 -4.09 -14.40 -2.97
N GLU A 49 -4.83 -13.83 -2.01
CA GLU A 49 -5.53 -12.54 -2.15
C GLU A 49 -4.53 -11.39 -2.27
N TRP A 50 -3.48 -11.39 -1.45
CA TRP A 50 -2.40 -10.42 -1.56
C TRP A 50 -1.76 -10.46 -2.96
N MET A 51 -1.43 -11.66 -3.45
CA MET A 51 -0.87 -11.83 -4.79
C MET A 51 -1.85 -11.39 -5.90
N ALA A 52 -3.16 -11.51 -5.69
CA ALA A 52 -4.15 -10.96 -6.61
C ALA A 52 -4.11 -9.43 -6.64
N GLY A 53 -4.01 -8.76 -5.49
CA GLY A 53 -3.82 -7.31 -5.40
C GLY A 53 -2.53 -6.83 -6.08
N VAL A 54 -1.41 -7.54 -5.87
CA VAL A 54 -0.14 -7.26 -6.56
C VAL A 54 -0.29 -7.37 -8.08
N ARG A 55 -0.99 -8.40 -8.57
CA ARG A 55 -1.25 -8.56 -10.01
C ARG A 55 -2.10 -7.40 -10.57
N LEU A 56 -3.11 -6.93 -9.83
CA LEU A 56 -3.92 -5.79 -10.23
C LEU A 56 -3.06 -4.53 -10.40
N ILE A 57 -2.24 -4.20 -9.40
CA ILE A 57 -1.35 -3.02 -9.44
C ILE A 57 -0.36 -3.13 -10.61
N ASN A 58 0.26 -4.30 -10.79
CA ASN A 58 1.21 -4.53 -11.88
C ASN A 58 0.54 -4.42 -13.26
N TRP A 59 -0.68 -4.94 -13.40
CA TRP A 59 -1.43 -4.86 -14.65
C TRP A 59 -1.79 -3.42 -15.00
N ALA A 60 -2.23 -2.62 -14.02
CA ALA A 60 -2.44 -1.18 -14.20
C ALA A 60 -1.13 -0.49 -14.65
N GLY A 61 0.00 -0.80 -14.02
CA GLY A 61 1.30 -0.27 -14.44
C GLY A 61 1.66 -0.61 -15.88
N GLN A 62 1.47 -1.87 -16.30
CA GLN A 62 1.81 -2.34 -17.65
C GLN A 62 0.91 -1.77 -18.75
N MET A 63 -0.33 -1.44 -18.41
CA MET A 63 -1.32 -0.94 -19.35
C MET A 63 -1.29 0.60 -19.46
N SER A 64 -0.59 1.27 -18.56
CA SER A 64 -0.36 2.71 -18.60
C SER A 64 0.50 3.09 -19.80
N THR A 65 0.16 4.21 -20.43
CA THR A 65 0.86 4.81 -21.58
C THR A 65 1.00 6.32 -21.35
N ASP A 66 1.73 7.03 -22.23
CA ASP A 66 1.90 8.48 -22.13
C ASP A 66 0.57 9.29 -22.16
N LYS A 67 -0.52 8.66 -22.62
CA LYS A 67 -1.85 9.26 -22.70
C LYS A 67 -2.84 8.73 -21.66
N ARG A 68 -2.49 7.67 -20.92
CA ARG A 68 -3.37 6.99 -19.97
C ARG A 68 -2.59 6.49 -18.77
N ASN A 69 -2.94 6.96 -17.58
CA ASN A 69 -2.39 6.44 -16.33
C ASN A 69 -3.43 5.54 -15.67
N GLU A 70 -3.31 4.24 -15.87
CA GLU A 70 -4.24 3.26 -15.29
C GLU A 70 -4.04 3.11 -13.77
N GLY A 71 -2.88 3.51 -13.25
CA GLY A 71 -2.66 3.64 -11.80
C GLY A 71 -3.50 4.78 -11.19
N GLN A 72 -3.71 5.85 -11.94
CA GLN A 72 -4.64 6.91 -11.53
C GLN A 72 -6.10 6.43 -11.59
N LEU A 73 -6.48 5.69 -12.63
CA LEU A 73 -7.81 5.06 -12.68
C LEU A 73 -8.03 4.05 -11.54
N LEU A 74 -6.98 3.35 -11.09
CA LEU A 74 -7.06 2.54 -9.88
C LEU A 74 -7.37 3.40 -8.64
N CYS A 75 -6.84 4.62 -8.55
CA CYS A 75 -7.18 5.60 -7.51
C CYS A 75 -8.65 6.04 -7.57
N ASP A 76 -9.23 6.18 -8.76
CA ASP A 76 -10.67 6.47 -8.93
C ASP A 76 -11.53 5.31 -8.38
N VAL A 77 -11.15 4.06 -8.69
CA VAL A 77 -11.88 2.86 -8.23
C VAL A 77 -11.92 2.76 -6.70
N ILE A 78 -10.83 3.13 -6.03
CA ILE A 78 -10.77 3.16 -4.55
C ILE A 78 -11.33 4.46 -3.94
N GLY A 79 -11.75 5.42 -4.76
CA GLY A 79 -12.35 6.68 -4.33
C GLY A 79 -11.37 7.70 -3.74
N LEU A 80 -10.09 7.63 -4.11
CA LEU A 80 -9.07 8.58 -3.65
C LEU A 80 -9.07 9.88 -4.47
N GLU A 81 -9.50 9.80 -5.73
CA GLU A 81 -9.70 10.92 -6.64
C GLU A 81 -11.20 11.05 -6.96
N SER A 82 -11.69 12.29 -7.13
CA SER A 82 -13.10 12.64 -7.42
C SER A 82 -13.19 13.43 -8.71
#